data_AF-D6U2W2-F1
#
_entry.id   AF-D6U2W2-F1
#
_cell.length_a   1.000
_cell.length_b   1.000
_cell.length_c   1.000
_cell.angle_alpha   90.00
_cell.angle_beta   90.00
_cell.angle_gamma   90.00
#
_symmetry.space_group_name_H-M   'P 1'
#
loop_
_entity.id
_entity.type
_entity.pdbx_description
1 polymer ?
#
loop_
_entity_poly.entity_id
_entity_poly.type
_entity_poly.pdbx_seq_one_letter_code
_entity_poly.pdbx_strand_id
1 'polypeptide(L)' 'MSRLLPEMALYAPLHFVVYEDEAGKTFVVYDNFVSLLAQYQREEITQVARVVEQKLEALLAAVTQ' A
#
# COMPACT_ATOMS: atom_id res chain seq x y z
N MET A 1 10.94 24.49 10.69
CA MET A 1 11.55 23.27 10.14
C MET A 1 10.51 22.60 9.26
N SER A 2 10.83 22.29 8.00
CA SER A 2 9.85 21.93 6.98
C SER A 2 8.97 20.76 7.42
N ARG A 3 7.66 20.95 7.30
CA ARG A 3 6.58 20.01 7.65
C ARG A 3 6.45 18.86 6.64
N LEU A 4 7.41 18.71 5.73
CA LEU A 4 7.36 17.83 4.57
C LEU A 4 8.49 16.80 4.68
N LEU A 5 8.19 15.54 4.35
CA LEU A 5 9.15 14.42 4.26
C LEU A 5 9.25 13.98 2.79
N PRO A 6 10.08 14.64 1.96
CA PRO A 6 10.20 14.35 0.53
C PRO A 6 10.58 12.89 0.24
N GLU A 7 11.33 12.25 1.13
CA GLU A 7 11.75 10.85 1.03
C GLU A 7 10.56 9.86 1.00
N MET A 8 9.38 10.28 1.46
CA MET A 8 8.16 9.47 1.30
C MET A 8 7.75 9.30 -0.18
N ALA A 9 8.20 10.18 -1.06
CA ALA A 9 7.93 10.06 -2.50
C ALA A 9 8.53 8.79 -3.11
N LEU A 10 9.51 8.16 -2.45
CA LEU A 10 10.06 6.86 -2.87
C LEU A 10 9.04 5.71 -2.80
N TYR A 11 7.94 5.90 -2.06
CA TYR A 11 6.86 4.93 -1.91
C TYR A 11 5.64 5.29 -2.77
N ALA A 12 5.79 6.24 -3.69
CA ALA A 12 4.76 6.62 -4.64
C ALA A 12 5.29 6.48 -6.08
N PRO A 13 4.50 5.95 -7.04
CA PRO A 13 3.15 5.40 -6.86
C PRO A 13 3.15 4.09 -6.06
N LEU A 14 1.95 3.63 -5.65
CA LEU A 14 1.77 2.31 -5.05
C LEU A 14 2.27 1.22 -6.01
N HIS A 15 3.11 0.31 -5.51
CA HIS A 15 3.56 -0.86 -6.24
C HIS A 15 2.75 -2.09 -5.85
N PHE A 16 2.22 -2.78 -6.86
CA PHE A 16 1.59 -4.08 -6.70
C PHE A 16 1.81 -4.91 -7.96
N VAL A 17 1.73 -6.23 -7.80
CA VAL A 17 1.91 -7.22 -8.86
C VAL A 17 0.66 -8.09 -8.91
N VAL A 18 0.14 -8.28 -10.12
CA VAL A 18 -0.96 -9.20 -10.40
C VAL A 18 -0.40 -10.36 -11.20
N TYR A 19 -0.69 -11.59 -10.77
CA TYR A 19 -0.25 -12.80 -11.46
C TYR A 19 -1.26 -13.93 -11.29
N GLU A 20 -1.10 -14.97 -12.09
CA GLU A 20 -1.92 -16.19 -12.05
C GLU A 20 -1.07 -17.35 -11.50
N ASP A 21 -1.66 -18.23 -10.69
CA ASP A 21 -1.02 -19.48 -10.27
C ASP A 21 -1.23 -20.61 -11.30
N GLU A 22 -0.65 -21.78 -11.02
CA GLU A 22 -0.77 -22.97 -11.87
C GLU A 22 -2.21 -23.50 -12.00
N ALA A 23 -3.11 -23.11 -11.08
CA ALA A 23 -4.51 -23.50 -11.08
C ALA A 23 -5.42 -22.47 -11.78
N GLY A 24 -4.86 -21.41 -12.37
CA GLY A 24 -5.61 -20.35 -13.04
C GLY A 24 -6.19 -19.31 -12.07
N LYS A 25 -5.76 -19.29 -10.81
CA LYS A 25 -6.25 -18.35 -9.81
C LYS A 25 -5.42 -17.06 -9.84
N THR A 26 -6.12 -15.91 -9.87
CA THR A 26 -5.49 -14.59 -9.80
C THR A 26 -5.05 -14.25 -8.37
N PHE A 27 -3.82 -13.75 -8.23
CA PHE A 27 -3.25 -13.22 -6.99
C PHE A 27 -2.82 -11.79 -7.20
N VAL A 28 -2.91 -11.00 -6.12
CA VAL A 28 -2.37 -9.65 -6.07
C VAL A 28 -1.48 -9.52 -4.83
N VAL A 29 -0.25 -9.06 -5.03
CA VAL A 29 0.73 -8.81 -3.97
C VAL A 29 1.12 -7.34 -4.01
N TYR A 30 1.18 -6.71 -2.85
CA TYR A 30 1.53 -5.30 -2.68
C TYR A 30 2.31 -5.10 -1.38
N ASP A 31 3.07 -4.01 -1.29
CA ASP A 31 3.81 -3.68 -0.08
C ASP A 31 2.85 -3.37 1.08
N ASN A 32 3.17 -3.82 2.30
CA ASN A 32 2.44 -3.38 3.49
C ASN A 32 2.81 -1.92 3.80
N PHE A 33 2.02 -0.99 3.25
CA PHE A 33 2.29 0.44 3.31
C PHE A 33 2.34 0.98 4.74
N VAL A 34 1.49 0.48 5.62
CA VAL A 34 1.47 0.90 7.04
C VAL A 34 2.78 0.54 7.73
N SER A 35 3.28 -0.68 7.55
CA SER A 35 4.54 -1.14 8.14
C SER A 35 5.73 -0.37 7.57
N LEU A 36 5.73 -0.15 6.26
CA LEU A 36 6.82 0.50 5.55
C LEU A 36 6.91 2.02 5.86
N LEU A 37 5.80 2.70 6.13
CA LEU A 37 5.79 4.11 6.52
C LEU A 37 5.89 4.33 8.04
N ALA A 38 5.70 3.28 8.87
CA ALA A 38 5.82 3.39 10.33
C ALA A 38 7.20 3.85 10.81
N GLN A 39 8.26 3.61 10.02
CA GLN A 39 9.63 4.04 10.32
C GLN A 39 9.79 5.56 10.48
N TYR A 40 8.89 6.35 9.90
CA TYR A 40 8.90 7.81 10.02
C TYR A 40 8.39 8.30 11.38
N GLN A 41 7.82 7.42 12.21
CA GLN A 41 7.34 7.70 13.57
C GLN A 41 6.39 8.92 13.66
N ARG A 42 5.58 9.15 12.62
CA ARG A 42 4.54 10.18 12.62
C ARG A 42 3.17 9.55 12.48
N GLU A 43 2.31 9.80 13.45
CA GLU A 43 0.95 9.26 13.47
C GLU A 43 0.13 9.71 12.26
N GLU A 44 0.28 10.98 11.84
CA GLU A 44 -0.38 11.54 10.65
C GLU A 44 -0.07 10.72 9.39
N ILE A 45 1.18 10.25 9.24
CA ILE A 45 1.62 9.42 8.10
C ILE A 45 1.02 8.02 8.20
N THR A 46 1.08 7.41 9.38
CA THR A 46 0.50 6.09 9.62
C THR A 46 -1.01 6.07 9.34
N GLN A 47 -1.73 7.14 9.68
CA GLN A 47 -3.16 7.25 9.39
C GLN A 47 -3.43 7.30 7.88
N VAL A 48 -2.66 8.10 7.11
CA VAL A 48 -2.80 8.14 5.65
C VAL A 48 -2.46 6.77 5.03
N ALA A 49 -1.39 6.12 5.49
CA ALA A 49 -1.00 4.78 5.04
C ALA A 49 -2.15 3.76 5.23
N ARG A 50 -2.80 3.78 6.40
CA ARG A 50 -3.97 2.92 6.69
C ARG A 50 -5.12 3.17 5.73
N VAL A 51 -5.45 4.43 5.44
CA VAL A 51 -6.54 4.76 4.51
C VAL A 51 -6.24 4.26 3.09
N VAL A 52 -4.99 4.37 2.64
CA VAL A 52 -4.55 3.87 1.34
C VAL A 52 -4.67 2.34 1.28
N GLU A 53 -4.15 1.63 2.28
CA GLU A 53 -4.20 0.17 2.35
C GLU A 53 -5.64 -0.35 2.40
N GLN A 54 -6.52 0.25 3.20
CA GLN A 54 -7.96 -0.09 3.25
C GLN A 54 -8.66 0.10 1.90
N LYS A 55 -8.33 1.17 1.15
CA LYS A 55 -8.90 1.40 -0.18
C LYS A 55 -8.41 0.37 -1.19
N LEU A 56 -7.15 -0.02 -1.11
CA LEU A 56 -6.59 -1.07 -1.96
C LEU A 56 -7.24 -2.42 -1.65
N GLU A 57 -7.32 -2.82 -0.37
CA GLU A 57 -8.00 -4.04 0.06
C GLU A 57 -9.44 -4.10 -0.43
N ALA A 58 -10.20 -3.00 -0.32
CA ALA A 58 -11.57 -2.92 -0.82
C ALA A 58 -11.66 -3.08 -2.34
N LEU A 59 -10.70 -2.51 -3.09
CA LEU A 59 -10.64 -2.68 -4.55
C LEU A 59 -10.34 -4.14 -4.92
N LEU A 60 -9.37 -4.76 -4.25
CA LEU A 60 -9.00 -6.16 -4.49
C LEU A 60 -10.17 -7.09 -4.20
N ALA A 61 -10.85 -6.89 -3.06
CA ALA A 61 -12.04 -7.65 -2.71
C ALA A 61 -13.18 -7.52 -3.74
N ALA A 62 -13.23 -6.44 -4.53
CA ALA A 62 -14.23 -6.23 -5.58
C ALA A 62 -13.85 -6.88 -6.92
N VAL A 63 -12.57 -7.17 -7.17
CA VAL A 63 -12.09 -7.67 -8.48
C VAL A 63 -11.51 -9.09 -8.44
N THR A 64 -11.28 -9.66 -7.26
CA THR A 64 -10.75 -11.03 -7.11
C THR A 64 -11.79 -12.02 -6.56
N GLN A 65 -13.09 -11.75 -6.74
CA GLN A 65 -14.17 -12.70 -6.41
C GLN A 65 -14.40 -13.73 -7.51
#